data_AF-A0A915YML9-F1
#
_entry.id   AF-A0A915YML9-F1
#
_cell.length_a   1.000
_cell.length_b   1.000
_cell.length_c   1.000
_cell.angle_alpha   90.00
_cell.angle_beta   90.00
_cell.angle_gamma   90.00
#
_symmetry.space_group_name_H-M   'P 1'
#
loop_
_entity.id
_entity.type
_entity.pdbx_description
1 polymer ?
#
loop_
_entity_poly.entity_id
_entity_poly.type
_entity_poly.pdbx_seq_one_letter_code
_entity_poly.pdbx_strand_id
1 'polypeptide(L)'
;MPIVFLPTNFSYASVYYDYTQAYKKQYGEKKCILSERTFRRTWKSLMPSLQFMSSKSNLCNTCEAMKLEIQYIIEHEKKISVTENYLAHLSRAKEERNYYNNNITLAVEGS
;
A
#
# COMPACT_ATOMS: atom_id res chain seq x y z
N MET A 1 -1.50 -18.57 2.29
CA MET A 1 -2.72 -17.77 2.04
C MET A 1 -2.29 -16.50 1.31
N PRO A 2 -2.90 -16.14 0.17
CA PRO A 2 -2.50 -14.96 -0.59
C PRO A 2 -2.69 -13.67 0.23
N ILE A 3 -1.80 -12.70 0.03
CA ILE A 3 -1.93 -11.37 0.65
C ILE A 3 -2.98 -10.60 -0.14
N VAL A 4 -4.00 -10.10 0.56
CA VAL A 4 -5.06 -9.26 0.01
C VAL A 4 -4.79 -7.84 0.46
N PHE A 5 -4.69 -6.92 -0.49
CA PHE A 5 -4.41 -5.53 -0.19
C PHE A 5 -5.67 -4.66 -0.30
N LEU A 6 -5.95 -3.92 0.77
CA LEU A 6 -6.96 -2.87 0.78
C LEU A 6 -6.41 -1.58 0.17
N PRO A 7 -7.24 -0.77 -0.50
CA PRO A 7 -6.78 0.45 -1.15
C PRO A 7 -6.09 1.42 -0.18
N THR A 8 -5.16 2.22 -0.70
CA THR A 8 -4.28 3.10 0.09
C THR A 8 -5.01 4.19 0.88
N ASN A 9 -6.24 4.55 0.48
CA ASN A 9 -7.07 5.51 1.18
C ASN A 9 -7.83 4.90 2.37
N PHE A 10 -7.76 3.58 2.56
CA PHE A 10 -8.35 2.92 3.71
C PHE A 10 -7.36 2.92 4.88
N SER A 11 -7.92 2.97 6.07
CA SER A 11 -7.22 2.80 7.34
C SER A 11 -8.04 1.87 8.24
N TYR A 12 -7.45 1.40 9.33
CA TYR A 12 -8.23 0.66 10.32
C TYR A 12 -9.45 1.45 10.82
N ALA A 13 -9.34 2.77 10.92
CA ALA A 13 -10.44 3.63 11.36
C ALA A 13 -11.56 3.70 10.31
N SER A 14 -11.22 3.83 9.01
CA SER A 14 -12.23 3.88 7.95
C SER A 14 -12.94 2.54 7.79
N VAL A 15 -12.20 1.42 7.85
CA VAL A 15 -12.82 0.09 7.78
C VAL A 15 -13.67 -0.19 9.03
N TYR A 16 -13.23 0.25 10.21
CA TYR A 16 -14.04 0.14 11.41
C TYR A 16 -15.33 0.96 11.31
N TYR A 17 -15.27 2.17 10.73
CA TYR A 17 -16.45 2.95 10.44
C TYR A 17 -17.43 2.16 9.55
N ASP A 18 -16.96 1.62 8.43
CA ASP A 18 -17.78 0.80 7.52
C ASP A 18 -18.39 -0.40 8.23
N TYR A 19 -17.60 -1.10 9.06
CA TYR A 19 -18.07 -2.19 9.92
C TYR A 19 -19.21 -1.74 10.85
N THR A 20 -19.06 -0.60 11.54
CA THR A 20 -20.11 -0.12 12.45
C THR A 20 -21.39 0.25 11.72
N GLN A 21 -21.29 0.86 10.53
CA GLN A 21 -22.46 1.21 9.72
C GLN A 21 -23.18 -0.04 9.21
N ALA A 22 -22.43 -1.01 8.67
CA ALA A 22 -22.99 -2.29 8.22
C ALA A 22 -23.65 -3.05 9.37
N TYR A 23 -23.01 -3.07 10.55
CA TYR A 23 -23.54 -3.73 11.73
C TYR A 23 -24.84 -3.09 12.23
N LYS A 24 -24.88 -1.75 12.34
CA LYS A 24 -26.10 -1.02 12.73
C LYS A 24 -27.23 -1.25 11.74
N LYS A 25 -26.93 -1.27 10.44
CA LYS A 25 -27.92 -1.55 9.40
C LYS A 25 -28.51 -2.96 9.52
N GLN A 26 -27.69 -3.97 9.84
CA GLN A 26 -28.12 -5.36 9.90
C GLN A 26 -28.83 -5.72 11.21
N TYR A 27 -28.37 -5.18 12.34
CA TYR A 27 -28.79 -5.62 13.67
C TYR A 27 -29.47 -4.54 14.52
N GLY A 28 -29.57 -3.30 14.01
CA GLY A 28 -30.11 -2.15 14.73
C GLY A 28 -29.14 -1.55 15.77
N GLU A 29 -29.48 -0.39 16.31
CA GLU A 29 -28.61 0.37 17.23
C GLU A 29 -28.47 -0.25 18.63
N LYS A 30 -29.32 -1.22 18.99
CA LYS A 30 -29.42 -1.75 20.36
C LYS A 30 -28.40 -2.83 20.70
N LYS A 31 -27.66 -3.37 19.72
CA LYS A 31 -26.64 -4.41 19.98
C LYS A 31 -25.26 -3.81 20.22
N CYS A 32 -24.52 -4.40 21.15
CA CYS A 32 -23.18 -3.95 21.52
C CYS A 32 -22.20 -4.18 20.37
N ILE A 33 -21.71 -3.08 19.79
CA ILE A 33 -20.68 -3.10 18.74
C ILE A 33 -19.32 -3.31 19.41
N LEU A 34 -18.46 -4.13 18.80
CA LEU A 34 -17.08 -4.31 19.27
C LEU A 34 -16.35 -2.97 19.30
N SER A 35 -15.56 -2.72 20.34
CA SER A 35 -14.68 -1.55 20.34
C SER A 35 -13.66 -1.62 19.21
N GLU A 36 -13.23 -0.47 18.71
CA GLU A 36 -12.24 -0.38 17.64
C GLU A 36 -10.94 -1.12 17.99
N ARG A 37 -10.52 -1.04 19.25
CA ARG A 37 -9.33 -1.76 19.74
C ARG A 37 -9.48 -3.27 19.60
N THR A 38 -10.63 -3.81 20.01
CA THR A 38 -10.90 -5.25 19.89
C THR A 38 -11.01 -5.64 18.42
N PHE A 39 -11.71 -4.86 17.61
CA PHE A 39 -11.80 -5.06 16.17
C PHE A 39 -10.41 -5.18 15.51
N ARG A 40 -9.51 -4.21 15.77
CA ARG A 40 -8.14 -4.20 15.25
C ARG A 40 -7.33 -5.41 15.72
N ARG A 41 -7.46 -5.83 16.98
CA ARG A 41 -6.76 -7.01 17.51
C ARG A 41 -7.24 -8.29 16.84
N THR A 42 -8.55 -8.46 16.72
CA THR A 42 -9.18 -9.61 16.06
C THR A 42 -8.76 -9.69 14.60
N TRP A 43 -8.78 -8.56 13.87
CA TRP A 43 -8.29 -8.48 12.50
C TRP A 43 -6.86 -8.99 12.39
N LYS A 44 -5.92 -8.44 13.17
CA LYS A 44 -4.50 -8.81 13.09
C LYS A 44 -4.27 -10.28 13.45
N SER A 45 -5.09 -10.84 14.34
CA SER A 45 -4.97 -12.24 14.74
C SER A 45 -5.56 -13.22 13.74
N LEU A 46 -6.71 -12.91 13.14
CA LEU A 46 -7.46 -13.84 12.30
C LEU A 46 -7.18 -13.65 10.80
N MET A 47 -6.79 -12.44 10.40
CA MET A 47 -6.61 -12.05 9.00
C MET A 47 -5.26 -11.34 8.78
N PRO A 48 -4.11 -11.96 9.14
CA PRO A 48 -2.80 -11.32 8.99
C PRO A 48 -2.42 -11.07 7.51
N SER A 49 -3.03 -11.79 6.58
CA SER A 49 -2.81 -11.58 5.14
C SER A 49 -3.62 -10.42 4.56
N LEU A 50 -4.54 -9.80 5.32
CA LEU A 50 -5.29 -8.63 4.89
C LEU A 50 -4.57 -7.36 5.33
N GLN A 51 -3.93 -6.69 4.38
CA GLN A 51 -3.04 -5.55 4.63
C GLN A 51 -3.51 -4.31 3.87
N PHE A 52 -3.09 -3.12 4.31
CA PHE A 52 -3.30 -1.91 3.51
C PHE A 52 -2.19 -1.81 2.47
N MET A 53 -2.54 -1.41 1.24
CA MET A 53 -1.54 -0.93 0.30
C MET A 53 -0.79 0.24 0.94
N SER A 54 0.54 0.23 0.86
CA SER A 54 1.33 1.39 1.25
C SER A 54 0.88 2.60 0.44
N SER A 55 0.63 3.73 1.11
CA SER A 55 0.33 5.00 0.45
C SER A 55 1.33 5.23 -0.67
N LYS A 56 0.85 5.31 -1.92
CA LYS A 56 1.65 5.77 -3.05
C LYS A 56 1.97 7.25 -2.81
N SER A 57 2.97 7.56 -1.99
CA SER A 57 3.89 8.60 -2.45
C SER A 57 4.38 8.07 -3.79
N ASN A 58 4.29 8.86 -4.86
CA ASN A 58 4.72 8.44 -6.20
C ASN A 58 6.25 8.18 -6.30
N LEU A 59 6.92 8.05 -5.15
CA LEU A 59 8.32 7.76 -4.95
C LEU A 59 8.41 6.85 -3.73
N CYS A 60 9.05 5.68 -3.86
CA CYS A 60 9.53 4.94 -2.70
C CYS A 60 10.52 5.82 -1.91
N ASN A 61 10.72 5.52 -0.63
CA ASN A 61 11.64 6.28 0.23
C ASN A 61 13.05 6.42 -0.39
N THR A 62 13.49 5.41 -1.16
CA THR A 62 14.75 5.45 -1.93
C THR A 62 14.73 6.52 -3.01
N CYS A 63 13.67 6.59 -3.80
CA CYS A 63 13.48 7.61 -4.82
C CYS A 63 13.38 9.03 -4.23
N GLU A 64 12.73 9.18 -3.08
CA GLU A 64 12.61 10.46 -2.39
C GLU A 64 13.98 10.92 -1.86
N ALA A 65 14.74 10.02 -1.22
CA ALA A 65 16.09 10.29 -0.77
C ALA A 65 17.02 10.68 -1.93
N MET A 66 17.00 9.93 -3.04
CA MET A 66 17.80 10.23 -4.23
C MET A 66 17.42 11.56 -4.86
N LYS A 67 16.12 11.92 -4.92
CA LYS A 67 15.69 13.24 -5.43
C LYS A 67 16.20 14.39 -4.58
N LEU A 68 16.12 14.27 -3.25
CA LEU A 68 16.67 15.27 -2.35
C LEU A 68 18.18 15.37 -2.53
N GLU A 69 18.89 14.24 -2.63
CA GLU A 69 20.33 14.23 -2.86
C GLU A 69 20.73 14.90 -4.19
N ILE A 70 20.00 14.62 -5.28
CA ILE A 70 20.21 15.29 -6.59
C ILE A 70 19.97 16.80 -6.50
N GLN A 71 18.99 17.24 -5.70
CA GLN A 71 18.64 18.64 -5.54
C GLN A 71 19.73 19.44 -4.81
N TYR A 72 20.37 18.83 -3.81
CA TYR A 72 21.32 19.52 -2.92
C TYR A 72 22.80 19.21 -3.19
N ILE A 73 23.14 18.22 -4.01
CA ILE A 73 24.52 17.96 -4.42
C ILE A 73 25.08 19.13 -5.25
N ILE A 74 26.26 19.59 -4.85
CA ILE A 74 27.03 20.63 -5.54
C ILE A 74 28.07 19.99 -6.48
N GLU A 75 28.62 18.84 -6.12
CA GLU A 75 29.64 18.12 -6.88
C GLU A 75 29.06 17.45 -8.12
N HIS A 76 29.53 17.83 -9.30
CA HIS A 76 28.94 17.43 -10.58
C HIS A 76 29.05 15.93 -10.85
N GLU A 77 30.20 15.31 -10.59
CA GLU A 77 30.41 13.87 -10.79
C GLU A 77 29.50 13.03 -9.89
N LYS A 78 29.38 13.44 -8.62
CA LYS A 78 28.47 12.79 -7.68
C LYS A 78 27.02 12.96 -8.10
N LYS A 79 26.64 14.12 -8.65
CA LYS A 79 25.28 14.37 -9.16
C LYS A 79 24.93 13.44 -10.31
N ILE A 80 25.86 13.20 -11.23
CA ILE A 80 25.70 12.26 -12.35
C ILE A 80 25.43 10.86 -11.79
N SER A 81 26.31 10.37 -10.91
CA SER A 81 26.19 9.02 -10.32
C SER A 81 24.85 8.81 -9.60
N VAL A 82 24.41 9.77 -8.77
CA VAL A 82 23.12 9.66 -8.06
C VAL A 82 21.95 9.72 -9.04
N THR A 83 22.05 10.51 -10.11
CA THR A 83 21.01 10.58 -11.15
C THR A 83 20.89 9.27 -11.93
N GLU A 84 22.01 8.63 -12.29
CA GLU A 84 22.02 7.33 -12.97
C GLU A 84 21.39 6.24 -12.09
N ASN A 85 21.76 6.21 -10.80
CA ASN A 85 21.17 5.28 -9.84
C ASN A 85 19.66 5.48 -9.67
N TYR A 86 19.21 6.73 -9.65
CA TYR A 86 17.78 7.06 -9.60
C TYR A 86 17.04 6.53 -10.84
N LEU A 87 17.59 6.72 -12.05
CA LEU A 87 16.99 6.23 -13.29
C LEU A 87 16.95 4.70 -13.35
N ALA A 88 18.02 4.02 -12.93
CA ALA A 88 18.07 2.56 -12.86
C ALA A 88 17.00 2.01 -11.91
N HIS A 89 16.84 2.63 -10.74
CA HIS A 89 15.82 2.24 -9.77
C HIS A 89 14.40 2.43 -10.33
N LEU A 90 14.14 3.54 -11.02
CA LEU A 90 12.86 3.77 -11.69
C LEU A 90 12.56 2.73 -12.77
N SER A 91 13.55 2.35 -13.59
CA SER A 91 13.37 1.32 -14.63
C SER A 91 12.95 -0.01 -14.01
N ARG A 92 13.68 -0.46 -12.99
CA ARG A 92 13.38 -1.69 -12.28
C ARG A 92 11.97 -1.69 -11.68
N ALA A 93 11.57 -0.60 -11.02
CA ALA A 93 10.23 -0.49 -10.45
C ALA A 93 9.12 -0.56 -11.52
N LYS A 94 9.40 -0.05 -12.73
CA LYS A 94 8.48 -0.16 -13.88
C LYS A 94 8.38 -1.59 -14.40
N GLU A 95 9.51 -2.30 -14.49
CA GLU A 95 9.55 -3.71 -14.90
C GLU A 95 8.79 -4.61 -13.92
N GLU A 96 9.00 -4.44 -12.62
CA GLU A 96 8.28 -5.18 -11.57
C GLU A 96 6.76 -4.94 -11.65
N ARG A 97 6.34 -3.69 -11.91
CA ARG A 97 4.92 -3.36 -12.12
C ARG A 97 4.36 -4.02 -13.37
N ASN A 98 5.10 -4.00 -14.47
CA ASN A 98 4.67 -4.65 -15.71
C ASN A 98 4.50 -6.16 -15.51
N TYR A 99 5.45 -6.79 -14.81
CA TYR A 99 5.36 -8.20 -14.45
C TYR A 99 4.10 -8.52 -13.65
N TYR A 100 3.81 -7.73 -12.61
CA TYR A 100 2.59 -7.88 -11.82
C TYR A 100 1.32 -7.72 -12.66
N ASN A 101 1.25 -6.68 -13.50
CA ASN A 101 0.10 -6.43 -14.36
C ASN A 101 -0.12 -7.57 -15.35
N ASN A 102 0.94 -8.07 -15.98
CA ASN A 102 0.88 -9.20 -16.90
C ASN A 102 0.33 -10.46 -16.20
N ASN A 103 0.76 -10.73 -14.96
CA ASN A 103 0.24 -11.85 -14.20
C ASN A 103 -1.24 -11.72 -13.83
N ILE A 104 -1.72 -10.50 -13.54
CA ILE A 104 -3.16 -10.25 -13.37
C ILE A 104 -3.90 -10.56 -14.67
N THR A 105 -3.44 -10.03 -15.80
CA THR A 105 -4.07 -10.25 -17.10
C THR A 105 -4.17 -11.75 -17.40
N LEU A 106 -3.09 -12.51 -17.23
CA LEU A 106 -3.09 -13.95 -17.42
C LEU A 106 -4.05 -14.69 -16.48
N ALA A 107 -4.14 -14.27 -15.21
CA ALA A 107 -5.07 -14.86 -14.26
C ALA A 107 -6.54 -14.59 -14.63
N VAL A 108 -6.85 -13.42 -15.20
CA VAL A 108 -8.20 -13.05 -15.64
C VAL A 108 -8.58 -13.77 -16.94
N GLU A 109 -7.64 -13.92 -17.88
CA GLU A 109 -7.89 -14.58 -19.18
C GLU A 109 -7.92 -16.12 -19.09
N GLY A 110 -7.29 -16.71 -18.06
CA GLY A 110 -7.31 -18.15 -17.79
C GLY A 110 -8.45 -18.65 -16.91
N SER A 111 -9.39 -17.78 -16.52
CA SER A 111 -10.58 -18.07 -15.69
C SER A 111 -11.84 -18.21 -16.55
#